data_AF-A0A7C9EIK4-F1
#
_entry.id   AF-A0A7C9EIK4-F1
#
_cell.length_a   1.000
_cell.length_b   1.000
_cell.length_c   1.000
_cell.angle_alpha   90.00
_cell.angle_beta   90.00
_cell.angle_gamma   90.00
#
_symmetry.space_group_name_H-M   'P 1'
#
loop_
_entity.id
_entity.type
_entity.pdbx_description
1 polymer ?
#
loop_
_entity_poly.entity_id
_entity_poly.type
_entity_poly.pdbx_seq_one_letter_code
_entity_poly.pdbx_strand_id
1 'polypeptide(L)'
;VLLSHLFDTEPDWNEMEFLIKWKGQSHLHCQWKPLTELQNLSGFKKVLNYMKKVVEDVRFRKSVSREEIEVHDVSKEMDLDLFKQNCQVERIFAGRISKDSSGDVTPEYLVKWQGLSYAEATWEKDVDIAFAQDAIDEFKAREAAMMVQGKTVDAQRKRIKGSLRKLDEQPEWLKGGKLRDYQLEGLNFLVNSWRNDTNVIL
;
A
#
# COMPACT_ATOMS: atom_id res chain seq x y z
N VAL A 1 -21.35 -12.55 1.19
CA VAL A 1 -22.59 -13.32 0.89
C VAL A 1 -22.50 -14.17 -0.39
N LEU A 2 -21.77 -13.77 -1.44
CA LEU A 2 -21.68 -14.57 -2.69
C LEU A 2 -20.82 -15.85 -2.58
N LEU A 3 -19.88 -15.94 -1.63
CA LEU A 3 -18.97 -17.10 -1.47
C LEU A 3 -19.55 -18.25 -0.62
N SER A 4 -20.59 -18.01 0.19
CA SER A 4 -21.05 -19.00 1.17
C SER A 4 -21.79 -20.18 0.56
N HIS A 5 -22.38 -20.01 -0.63
CA HIS A 5 -23.18 -21.04 -1.32
C HIS A 5 -22.42 -21.80 -2.42
N LEU A 6 -21.26 -21.29 -2.87
CA LEU A 6 -20.50 -21.89 -3.96
C LEU A 6 -19.78 -23.21 -3.57
N PHE A 7 -19.75 -23.54 -2.28
CA PHE A 7 -18.91 -24.60 -1.74
C PHE A 7 -19.67 -25.63 -0.87
N ASP A 8 -20.99 -25.71 -1.00
CA ASP A 8 -21.77 -26.79 -0.37
C ASP A 8 -21.57 -28.15 -1.10
N THR A 9 -21.10 -28.10 -2.35
CA THR A 9 -20.76 -29.26 -3.20
C THR A 9 -19.32 -29.20 -3.68
N GLU A 10 -18.77 -30.34 -4.14
CA GLU A 10 -17.44 -30.32 -4.76
C GLU A 10 -17.48 -29.46 -6.04
N PRO A 11 -16.53 -28.53 -6.22
CA PRO A 11 -16.51 -27.60 -7.35
C PRO A 11 -16.13 -28.29 -8.66
N ASP A 12 -16.83 -27.95 -9.76
CA ASP A 12 -16.36 -28.26 -11.11
C ASP A 12 -15.32 -27.23 -11.54
N TRP A 13 -14.05 -27.62 -11.48
CA TRP A 13 -12.93 -26.74 -11.79
C TRP A 13 -12.85 -26.30 -13.26
N ASN A 14 -13.51 -26.99 -14.18
CA ASN A 14 -13.52 -26.60 -15.59
C ASN A 14 -14.51 -25.47 -15.88
N GLU A 15 -15.51 -25.28 -15.00
CA GLU A 15 -16.49 -24.18 -15.09
C GLU A 15 -16.11 -22.99 -14.19
N MET A 16 -14.99 -23.09 -13.47
CA MET A 16 -14.51 -22.04 -12.57
C MET A 16 -13.35 -21.25 -13.15
N GLU A 17 -13.29 -19.98 -12.74
CA GLU A 17 -12.17 -19.10 -13.00
C GLU A 17 -11.38 -18.85 -11.72
N PHE A 18 -10.10 -18.55 -11.89
CA PHE A 18 -9.17 -18.23 -10.82
C PHE A 18 -8.69 -16.80 -11.00
N LEU A 19 -8.73 -16.01 -9.91
CA LEU A 19 -8.13 -14.68 -9.90
C LEU A 19 -6.61 -14.83 -9.69
N ILE A 20 -5.82 -14.52 -10.72
CA ILE A 20 -4.37 -14.72 -10.73
C ILE A 20 -3.62 -13.41 -10.59
N LYS A 21 -2.79 -13.30 -9.54
CA LYS A 21 -1.71 -12.30 -9.45
C LYS A 21 -0.49 -12.80 -10.21
N TRP A 22 -0.13 -12.12 -11.30
CA TRP A 22 1.02 -12.48 -12.11
C TRP A 22 2.35 -12.13 -11.45
N LYS A 23 3.38 -12.96 -11.68
CA LYS A 23 4.73 -12.67 -11.20
C LYS A 23 5.26 -11.42 -11.89
N GLY A 24 5.74 -10.45 -11.10
CA GLY A 24 6.29 -9.19 -11.62
C GLY A 24 5.23 -8.14 -11.94
N GLN A 25 3.96 -8.40 -11.63
CA GLN A 25 2.88 -7.41 -11.73
C GLN A 25 2.27 -7.15 -10.35
N SER A 26 1.64 -5.98 -10.20
CA SER A 26 0.90 -5.60 -8.99
C SER A 26 -0.43 -6.35 -8.90
N HIS A 27 -1.09 -6.24 -7.74
CA HIS A 27 -2.42 -6.80 -7.54
C HIS A 27 -3.49 -6.10 -8.40
N LEU A 28 -3.21 -4.89 -8.90
CA LEU A 28 -4.09 -4.15 -9.81
C LEU A 28 -4.36 -4.92 -11.12
N HIS A 29 -3.35 -5.67 -11.60
CA HIS A 29 -3.42 -6.42 -12.86
C HIS A 29 -3.86 -7.88 -12.67
N CYS A 30 -4.51 -8.20 -11.55
CA CYS A 30 -5.07 -9.54 -11.37
C CYS A 30 -6.15 -9.82 -12.42
N GLN A 31 -6.15 -11.04 -12.95
CA GLN A 31 -7.10 -11.45 -14.00
C GLN A 31 -7.79 -12.76 -13.63
N TRP A 32 -9.07 -12.85 -13.96
CA TRP A 32 -9.82 -14.10 -13.94
C TRP A 32 -9.39 -14.95 -15.13
N LYS A 33 -9.01 -16.20 -14.86
CA LYS A 33 -8.51 -17.14 -15.86
C LYS A 33 -9.08 -18.54 -15.63
N PRO A 34 -9.53 -19.24 -16.69
CA PRO A 34 -10.00 -20.61 -16.58
C PRO A 34 -8.82 -21.58 -16.36
N LEU A 35 -9.10 -22.76 -15.81
CA LEU A 35 -8.08 -23.79 -15.55
C LEU A 35 -7.27 -24.16 -16.81
N THR A 36 -7.95 -24.21 -17.96
CA THR A 36 -7.38 -24.60 -19.26
C THR A 36 -6.28 -23.66 -19.76
N GLU A 37 -6.33 -22.37 -19.39
CA GLU A 37 -5.26 -21.39 -19.69
C GLU A 37 -4.07 -21.53 -18.73
N LEU A 38 -4.29 -22.06 -17.53
CA LEU A 38 -3.27 -22.09 -16.46
C LEU A 38 -2.43 -23.36 -16.45
N GLN A 39 -2.97 -24.48 -16.92
CA GLN A 39 -2.36 -25.82 -16.84
C GLN A 39 -0.94 -25.92 -17.41
N ASN A 40 -0.62 -25.12 -18.44
CA ASN A 40 0.66 -25.16 -19.15
C ASN A 40 1.67 -24.13 -18.63
N LEU A 41 1.34 -23.40 -17.56
CA LEU A 41 2.20 -22.36 -17.01
C LEU A 41 3.12 -22.92 -15.91
N SER A 42 4.34 -22.39 -15.82
CA SER A 42 5.36 -22.83 -14.86
C SER A 42 4.94 -22.71 -13.38
N GLY A 43 3.95 -21.87 -13.08
CA GLY A 43 3.39 -21.67 -11.75
C GLY A 43 2.18 -22.55 -11.40
N PHE A 44 1.72 -23.42 -12.29
CA PHE A 44 0.43 -24.12 -12.17
C PHE A 44 0.28 -24.94 -10.88
N LYS A 45 1.38 -25.44 -10.30
CA LYS A 45 1.37 -26.14 -9.02
C LYS A 45 0.72 -25.33 -7.88
N LYS A 46 0.80 -23.99 -7.91
CA LYS A 46 0.12 -23.13 -6.93
C LYS A 46 -1.40 -23.21 -7.06
N VAL A 47 -1.91 -23.29 -8.29
CA VAL A 47 -3.34 -23.45 -8.58
C VAL A 47 -3.82 -24.81 -8.07
N LEU A 48 -3.08 -25.89 -8.34
CA LEU A 48 -3.40 -27.22 -7.82
C LEU A 48 -3.45 -27.26 -6.28
N ASN A 49 -2.48 -26.62 -5.62
CA ASN A 49 -2.47 -26.51 -4.16
C ASN A 49 -3.68 -25.71 -3.64
N TYR A 50 -4.07 -24.65 -4.33
CA TYR A 50 -5.26 -23.87 -3.98
C TYR A 50 -6.54 -24.69 -4.16
N MET A 51 -6.70 -25.41 -5.27
CA MET A 51 -7.83 -26.32 -5.49
C MET A 51 -7.94 -27.35 -4.36
N LYS A 52 -6.81 -27.97 -3.97
CA LYS A 52 -6.77 -28.90 -2.83
C LYS A 52 -7.22 -28.23 -1.53
N LYS A 53 -6.72 -27.04 -1.22
CA LYS A 53 -7.15 -26.25 -0.04
C LYS A 53 -8.66 -26.01 -0.06
N VAL A 54 -9.23 -25.64 -1.20
CA VAL A 54 -10.67 -25.40 -1.32
C VAL A 54 -11.49 -26.68 -1.12
N VAL A 55 -11.04 -27.83 -1.63
CA VAL A 55 -11.70 -29.13 -1.34
C VAL A 55 -11.66 -29.45 0.15
N GLU A 56 -10.53 -29.16 0.82
CA GLU A 56 -10.41 -29.32 2.27
C GLU A 56 -11.35 -28.36 3.02
N ASP A 57 -11.46 -27.09 2.60
CA ASP A 57 -12.42 -26.12 3.15
C ASP A 57 -13.87 -26.60 3.01
N VAL A 58 -14.27 -27.14 1.84
CA VAL A 58 -15.61 -27.70 1.60
C VAL A 58 -15.90 -28.84 2.59
N ARG A 59 -14.94 -29.73 2.81
CA ARG A 59 -15.07 -30.84 3.77
C ARG A 59 -15.14 -30.33 5.20
N PHE A 60 -14.30 -29.36 5.56
CA PHE A 60 -14.29 -28.73 6.87
C PHE A 60 -15.67 -28.14 7.19
N ARG A 61 -16.23 -27.33 6.29
CA ARG A 61 -17.57 -26.71 6.44
C ARG A 61 -18.68 -27.73 6.70
N LYS A 62 -18.60 -28.93 6.13
CA LYS A 62 -19.59 -30.01 6.37
C LYS A 62 -19.45 -30.69 7.72
N SER A 63 -18.30 -30.54 8.39
CA SER A 63 -17.95 -31.24 9.63
C SER A 63 -18.04 -30.40 10.90
N VAL A 64 -18.25 -29.09 10.77
CA VAL A 64 -18.19 -28.12 11.88
C VAL A 64 -19.50 -27.40 12.11
N SER A 65 -19.61 -26.75 13.26
CA SER A 65 -20.79 -25.96 13.64
C SER A 65 -20.92 -24.69 12.81
N ARG A 66 -22.12 -24.08 12.84
CA ARG A 66 -22.37 -22.83 12.13
C ARG A 66 -21.49 -21.69 12.64
N GLU A 67 -21.28 -21.64 13.96
CA GLU A 67 -20.45 -20.63 14.61
C GLU A 67 -18.99 -20.72 14.14
N GLU A 68 -18.47 -21.94 13.98
CA GLU A 68 -17.12 -22.17 13.43
C GLU A 68 -17.03 -21.79 11.94
N ILE A 69 -18.08 -22.02 11.15
CA ILE A 69 -18.17 -21.54 9.76
C ILE A 69 -18.13 -20.01 9.72
N GLU A 70 -18.87 -19.33 10.60
CA GLU A 70 -18.92 -17.87 10.64
C GLU A 70 -17.55 -17.27 10.97
N VAL A 71 -16.81 -17.83 11.93
CA VAL A 71 -15.43 -17.41 12.24
C VAL A 71 -14.50 -17.58 11.03
N HIS A 72 -14.62 -18.70 10.32
CA HIS A 72 -13.83 -18.96 9.13
C HIS A 72 -14.16 -17.99 7.98
N ASP A 73 -15.44 -17.65 7.80
CA ASP A 73 -15.89 -16.71 6.78
C ASP A 73 -15.41 -15.28 7.08
N VAL A 74 -15.34 -14.88 8.35
CA VAL A 74 -14.71 -13.60 8.75
C VAL A 74 -13.24 -13.55 8.32
N SER A 75 -12.48 -14.63 8.53
CA SER A 75 -11.08 -14.69 8.08
C SER A 75 -10.96 -14.51 6.56
N LYS A 76 -11.89 -15.08 5.78
CA LYS A 76 -11.90 -14.92 4.32
C LYS A 76 -12.22 -13.50 3.89
N GLU A 77 -13.16 -12.83 4.55
CA GLU A 77 -13.45 -11.42 4.28
C GLU A 77 -12.24 -10.52 4.64
N MET A 78 -11.53 -10.82 5.73
CA MET A 78 -10.28 -10.12 6.07
C MET A 78 -9.20 -10.30 4.99
N ASP A 79 -9.06 -11.50 4.41
CA ASP A 79 -8.14 -11.75 3.29
C ASP A 79 -8.51 -10.93 2.04
N LEU A 80 -9.81 -10.77 1.76
CA LEU A 80 -10.31 -9.94 0.65
C LEU A 80 -10.05 -8.45 0.90
N ASP A 81 -10.20 -7.99 2.13
CA ASP A 81 -9.90 -6.60 2.49
C ASP A 81 -8.40 -6.31 2.41
N LEU A 82 -7.55 -7.26 2.83
CA LEU A 82 -6.11 -7.18 2.62
C LEU A 82 -5.76 -7.13 1.12
N PHE A 83 -6.44 -7.91 0.30
CA PHE A 83 -6.27 -7.84 -1.15
C PHE A 83 -6.64 -6.45 -1.70
N LYS A 84 -7.79 -5.89 -1.30
CA LYS A 84 -8.20 -4.53 -1.70
C LYS A 84 -7.18 -3.48 -1.27
N GLN A 85 -6.65 -3.59 -0.05
CA GLN A 85 -5.59 -2.73 0.47
C GLN A 85 -4.33 -2.83 -0.40
N ASN A 86 -3.92 -4.04 -0.79
CA ASN A 86 -2.74 -4.26 -1.63
C ASN A 86 -2.88 -3.72 -3.07
N CYS A 87 -4.08 -3.30 -3.48
CA CYS A 87 -4.34 -2.58 -4.72
C CYS A 87 -4.33 -1.04 -4.54
N GLN A 88 -4.19 -0.54 -3.31
CA GLN A 88 -4.12 0.90 -3.04
C GLN A 88 -2.68 1.42 -3.08
N VAL A 89 -2.51 2.61 -3.65
CA VAL A 89 -1.24 3.33 -3.65
C VAL A 89 -0.93 3.85 -2.25
N GLU A 90 0.26 3.54 -1.74
CA GLU A 90 0.80 4.13 -0.50
C GLU A 90 1.66 5.34 -0.83
N ARG A 91 2.56 5.21 -1.82
CA ARG A 91 3.51 6.25 -2.18
C ARG A 91 4.05 6.07 -3.59
N ILE A 92 4.29 7.18 -4.29
CA ILE A 92 5.08 7.19 -5.52
C ILE A 92 6.47 7.76 -5.21
N PHE A 93 7.52 7.06 -5.65
CA PHE A 93 8.89 7.41 -5.29
C PHE A 93 9.87 7.45 -6.48
N ALA A 94 9.42 7.12 -7.68
CA ALA A 94 10.14 7.42 -8.91
C ALA A 94 9.13 7.63 -10.05
N GLY A 95 9.51 8.43 -11.04
CA GLY A 95 8.76 8.65 -12.26
C GLY A 95 9.68 8.52 -13.47
N ARG A 96 9.15 7.99 -14.58
CA ARG A 96 9.85 7.92 -15.86
C ARG A 96 8.88 8.17 -17.00
N ILE A 97 9.45 8.51 -18.15
CA ILE A 97 8.70 8.60 -19.39
C ILE A 97 8.99 7.33 -20.20
N SER A 98 7.95 6.56 -20.50
CA SER A 98 8.03 5.36 -21.33
C SER A 98 7.51 5.69 -22.74
N LYS A 99 8.06 5.01 -23.75
CA LYS A 99 7.54 5.06 -25.12
C LYS A 99 7.01 3.69 -25.47
N ASP A 100 5.76 3.62 -25.87
CA ASP A 100 5.18 2.36 -26.33
C ASP A 100 5.65 2.02 -27.75
N SER A 101 5.29 0.81 -28.21
CA SER A 101 5.60 0.31 -29.55
C SER A 101 4.98 1.15 -30.68
N SER A 102 3.96 1.95 -30.36
CA SER A 102 3.25 2.85 -31.28
C SER A 102 3.88 4.26 -31.29
N GLY A 103 4.90 4.50 -30.47
CA GLY A 103 5.58 5.79 -30.32
C GLY A 103 4.88 6.77 -29.38
N ASP A 104 3.79 6.34 -28.73
CA ASP A 104 3.09 7.15 -27.75
C ASP A 104 3.90 7.25 -26.45
N VAL A 105 3.91 8.45 -25.89
CA VAL A 105 4.74 8.81 -24.75
C VAL A 105 3.86 8.77 -23.50
N THR A 106 3.99 7.73 -22.69
CA THR A 106 3.19 7.56 -21.48
C THR A 106 4.05 7.73 -20.22
N PRO A 107 3.66 8.61 -19.29
CA PRO A 107 4.27 8.66 -17.97
C PRO A 107 4.03 7.36 -17.19
N GLU A 108 5.08 6.87 -16.54
CA GLU A 108 5.01 5.74 -15.63
C GLU A 108 5.59 6.12 -14.26
N TYR A 109 5.00 5.55 -13.22
CA TYR A 109 5.37 5.82 -11.83
C TYR A 109 5.71 4.52 -11.13
N LEU A 110 6.76 4.54 -10.30
CA LEU A 110 7.12 3.41 -9.45
C LEU A 110 6.30 3.51 -8.16
N VAL A 111 5.36 2.59 -8.01
CA VAL A 111 4.33 2.60 -6.98
C VAL A 111 4.74 1.69 -5.83
N LYS A 112 4.76 2.25 -4.63
CA LYS A 112 4.73 1.50 -3.37
C LYS A 112 3.27 1.25 -3.00
N TRP A 113 2.89 -0.03 -2.91
CA TRP A 113 1.54 -0.47 -2.56
C TRP A 113 1.35 -0.54 -1.04
N GLN A 114 0.14 -0.24 -0.56
CA GLN A 114 -0.20 -0.37 0.86
C GLN A 114 -0.11 -1.84 1.30
N GLY A 115 0.34 -2.10 2.52
CA GLY A 115 0.45 -3.45 3.07
C GLY A 115 1.58 -4.32 2.50
N LEU A 116 2.21 -3.91 1.39
CA LEU A 116 3.32 -4.63 0.76
C LEU A 116 4.68 -4.02 1.07
N SER A 117 5.77 -4.72 0.77
CA SER A 117 7.13 -4.19 0.93
C SER A 117 7.58 -3.40 -0.31
N TYR A 118 8.68 -2.64 -0.21
CA TYR A 118 9.28 -1.98 -1.38
C TYR A 118 9.76 -2.96 -2.47
N ALA A 119 10.04 -4.22 -2.10
CA ALA A 119 10.43 -5.24 -3.07
C ALA A 119 9.29 -5.63 -4.04
N GLU A 120 8.05 -5.29 -3.71
CA GLU A 120 6.87 -5.51 -4.55
C GLU A 120 6.41 -4.24 -5.27
N ALA A 121 7.21 -3.16 -5.26
CA ALA A 121 6.91 -1.97 -6.03
C ALA A 121 6.95 -2.27 -7.54
N THR A 122 6.02 -1.69 -8.28
CA THR A 122 5.88 -1.90 -9.73
C THR A 122 5.76 -0.59 -10.47
N TRP A 123 6.22 -0.59 -11.73
CA TRP A 123 6.00 0.54 -12.63
C TRP A 123 4.58 0.47 -13.18
N GLU A 124 3.81 1.52 -12.95
CA GLU A 124 2.42 1.62 -13.38
C GLU A 124 2.25 2.84 -14.29
N LYS A 125 1.40 2.72 -15.30
CA LYS A 125 1.06 3.85 -16.16
C LYS A 125 0.17 4.83 -15.40
N ASP A 126 0.30 6.11 -15.71
CA ASP A 126 -0.56 7.17 -15.15
C ASP A 126 -2.05 6.81 -15.21
N VAL A 127 -2.49 6.30 -16.36
CA VAL A 127 -3.89 5.90 -16.59
C VAL A 127 -4.37 4.76 -15.68
N ASP A 128 -3.49 3.85 -15.29
CA ASP A 128 -3.84 2.68 -14.46
C ASP A 128 -4.01 3.08 -12.99
N ILE A 129 -3.35 4.17 -12.57
CA ILE A 129 -3.37 4.67 -11.19
C ILE A 129 -4.03 6.05 -11.06
N ALA A 130 -4.89 6.42 -12.01
CA ALA A 130 -5.59 7.71 -12.01
C ALA A 130 -6.41 7.97 -10.72
N PHE A 131 -6.83 6.91 -10.02
CA PHE A 131 -7.50 7.00 -8.72
C PHE A 131 -6.61 7.51 -7.58
N ALA A 132 -5.28 7.53 -7.78
CA ALA A 132 -4.28 7.92 -6.78
C ALA A 132 -3.58 9.24 -7.15
N GLN A 133 -4.30 10.18 -7.76
CA GLN A 133 -3.77 11.47 -8.20
C GLN A 133 -3.04 12.24 -7.08
N ASP A 134 -3.57 12.22 -5.86
CA ASP A 134 -2.95 12.88 -4.71
C ASP A 134 -1.50 12.39 -4.45
N ALA A 135 -1.24 11.09 -4.62
CA ALA A 135 0.09 10.52 -4.45
C ALA A 135 1.05 10.93 -5.58
N ILE A 136 0.53 11.12 -6.80
CA ILE A 136 1.29 11.64 -7.94
C ILE A 136 1.67 13.09 -7.68
N ASP A 137 0.72 13.90 -7.20
CA ASP A 137 0.93 15.32 -6.92
C ASP A 137 1.90 15.52 -5.77
N GLU A 138 1.80 14.72 -4.70
CA GLU A 138 2.78 14.69 -3.60
C GLU A 138 4.18 14.36 -4.13
N PHE A 139 4.32 13.36 -5.01
CA PHE A 139 5.59 13.01 -5.62
C PHE A 139 6.18 14.18 -6.43
N LYS A 140 5.38 14.79 -7.32
CA LYS A 140 5.82 15.94 -8.14
C LYS A 140 6.22 17.13 -7.27
N ALA A 141 5.47 17.41 -6.20
CA ALA A 141 5.79 18.47 -5.25
C ALA A 141 7.14 18.21 -4.55
N ARG A 142 7.43 16.95 -4.15
CA ARG A 142 8.72 16.57 -3.57
C ARG A 142 9.88 16.74 -4.56
N GLU A 143 9.73 16.26 -5.78
CA GLU A 143 10.76 16.40 -6.82
C GLU A 143 11.08 17.87 -7.08
N ALA A 144 10.06 18.72 -7.24
CA ALA A 144 10.23 20.16 -7.40
C ALA A 144 10.94 20.81 -6.20
N ALA A 145 10.58 20.43 -4.97
CA ALA A 145 11.23 20.95 -3.77
C ALA A 145 12.70 20.51 -3.65
N MET A 146 13.03 19.27 -4.05
CA MET A 146 14.41 18.77 -4.05
C MET A 146 15.30 19.53 -5.05
N MET A 147 14.76 19.91 -6.22
CA MET A 147 15.50 20.71 -7.20
C MET A 147 15.88 22.11 -6.68
N VAL A 148 15.16 22.64 -5.69
CA VAL A 148 15.39 23.97 -5.11
C VAL A 148 16.47 23.96 -4.00
N GLN A 149 16.81 22.78 -3.44
CA GLN A 149 17.71 22.70 -2.30
C GLN A 149 19.20 22.76 -2.68
N GLY A 150 19.73 23.99 -2.74
CA GLY A 150 21.17 24.29 -2.88
C GLY A 150 21.85 24.89 -1.64
N LYS A 151 21.25 24.79 -0.44
CA LYS A 151 21.82 25.36 0.80
C LYS A 151 22.28 24.26 1.76
N THR A 152 23.50 24.39 2.27
CA THR A 152 24.06 23.45 3.23
C THR A 152 23.24 23.41 4.53
N VAL A 153 23.13 22.23 5.13
CA VAL A 153 22.39 21.99 6.39
C VAL A 153 22.85 22.95 7.50
N ASP A 154 24.15 23.26 7.56
CA ASP A 154 24.72 24.14 8.58
C ASP A 154 24.24 25.59 8.47
N ALA A 155 24.12 26.12 7.24
CA ALA A 155 23.61 27.46 7.00
C ALA A 155 22.14 27.57 7.41
N GLN A 156 21.35 26.51 7.15
CA GLN A 156 19.95 26.43 7.58
C GLN A 156 19.84 26.35 9.11
N ARG A 157 20.67 25.52 9.76
CA ARG A 157 20.69 25.36 11.22
C ARG A 157 20.99 26.68 11.92
N LYS A 158 22.03 27.41 11.50
CA LYS A 158 22.40 28.71 12.08
C LYS A 158 21.26 29.73 11.94
N ARG A 159 20.63 29.81 10.77
CA ARG A 159 19.49 30.70 10.51
C ARG A 159 18.31 30.37 11.44
N ILE A 160 17.93 29.10 11.50
CA ILE A 160 16.76 28.62 12.26
C ILE A 160 16.98 28.84 13.77
N LYS A 161 18.18 28.55 14.29
CA LYS A 161 18.54 28.76 15.70
C LYS A 161 18.40 30.22 16.14
N GLY A 162 18.69 31.16 15.24
CA GLY A 162 18.50 32.61 15.48
C GLY A 162 17.03 33.06 15.47
N SER A 163 16.14 32.32 14.80
CA SER A 163 14.71 32.68 14.67
C SER A 163 13.77 31.84 15.53
N LEU A 164 14.25 30.79 16.20
CA LEU A 164 13.44 29.92 17.06
C LEU A 164 12.96 30.66 18.31
N ARG A 165 11.66 30.58 18.55
CA ARG A 165 10.98 31.15 19.71
C ARG A 165 10.10 30.07 20.35
N LYS A 166 9.75 30.29 21.61
CA LYS A 166 8.72 29.48 22.28
C LYS A 166 7.43 29.57 21.47
N LEU A 167 6.77 28.43 21.31
CA LEU A 167 5.46 28.32 20.69
C LEU A 167 4.40 28.52 21.78
N ASP A 168 3.62 29.59 21.68
CA ASP A 168 2.50 29.85 22.60
C ASP A 168 1.25 29.04 22.22
N GLU A 169 1.12 28.69 20.93
CA GLU A 169 0.06 27.85 20.39
C GLU A 169 0.63 26.81 19.41
N GLN A 170 -0.18 25.79 19.09
CA GLN A 170 0.18 24.81 18.08
C GLN A 170 0.36 25.50 16.71
N PRO A 171 1.49 25.27 16.02
CA PRO A 171 1.72 25.86 14.72
C PRO A 171 0.83 25.23 13.64
N GLU A 172 0.41 26.02 12.64
CA GLU A 172 -0.52 25.59 11.58
C GLU A 172 -0.04 24.42 10.74
N TRP A 173 1.28 24.25 10.61
CA TRP A 173 1.88 23.14 9.86
C TRP A 173 1.79 21.80 10.59
N LEU A 174 1.58 21.79 11.92
CA LEU A 174 1.39 20.57 12.68
C LEU A 174 -0.06 20.13 12.56
N LYS A 175 -0.30 19.08 11.77
CA LYS A 175 -1.64 18.51 11.52
C LYS A 175 -1.81 17.20 12.31
N GLY A 176 -3.05 16.71 12.43
CA GLY A 176 -3.37 15.44 13.12
C GLY A 176 -4.08 15.59 14.47
N GLY A 177 -4.66 16.77 14.74
CA GLY A 177 -5.41 17.06 15.97
C GLY A 177 -4.93 18.32 16.66
N LYS A 178 -5.47 18.61 17.85
CA LYS A 178 -5.05 19.73 18.71
C LYS A 178 -4.21 19.19 19.87
N LEU A 179 -3.00 19.75 20.04
CA LEU A 179 -2.13 19.45 21.17
C LEU A 179 -2.79 19.86 22.48
N ARG A 180 -2.59 19.02 23.50
CA ARG A 180 -2.83 19.38 24.89
C ARG A 180 -1.68 20.26 25.40
N ASP A 181 -1.94 21.03 26.44
CA ASP A 181 -0.99 22.02 26.97
C ASP A 181 0.37 21.39 27.34
N TYR A 182 0.37 20.23 28.01
CA TYR A 182 1.60 19.52 28.36
C TYR A 182 2.38 18.99 27.13
N GLN A 183 1.71 18.71 26.00
CA GLN A 183 2.38 18.30 24.76
C GLN A 183 3.08 19.49 24.11
N LEU A 184 2.47 20.69 24.18
CA LEU A 184 3.08 21.92 23.71
C LEU A 184 4.27 22.33 24.61
N GLU A 185 4.16 22.14 25.92
CA GLU A 185 5.29 22.33 26.85
C GLU A 185 6.44 21.37 26.57
N GLY A 186 6.15 20.08 26.34
CA GLY A 186 7.15 19.08 25.94
C GLY A 186 7.84 19.45 24.62
N LEU A 187 7.09 19.91 23.61
CA LEU A 187 7.66 20.39 22.35
C LEU A 187 8.57 21.62 22.58
N ASN A 188 8.14 22.57 23.40
CA ASN A 188 8.94 23.74 23.75
C ASN A 188 10.23 23.37 24.51
N PHE A 189 10.17 22.35 25.38
CA PHE A 189 11.35 21.81 26.07
C PHE A 189 12.37 21.24 25.08
N LEU A 190 11.92 20.44 24.10
CA LEU A 190 12.78 19.89 23.05
C LEU A 190 13.38 20.99 22.17
N VAL A 191 12.57 21.97 21.76
CA VAL A 191 13.00 23.14 20.97
C VAL A 191 14.07 23.94 21.72
N ASN A 192 13.87 24.21 23.01
CA ASN A 192 14.84 24.94 23.83
C ASN A 192 16.14 24.15 24.00
N SER A 193 16.06 22.84 24.22
CA SER A 193 17.22 21.96 24.35
C SER A 193 18.04 21.92 23.05
N TRP A 194 17.37 21.77 21.90
CA TRP A 194 18.01 21.85 20.58
C TRP A 194 18.66 23.21 20.33
N ARG A 195 17.99 24.31 20.72
CA ARG A 195 18.57 25.66 20.64
C ARG A 195 19.83 25.80 21.50
N ASN A 196 19.93 25.09 22.61
CA ASN A 196 21.08 25.14 23.51
C ASN A 196 22.11 24.04 23.22
N ASP A 197 22.03 23.36 22.06
CA ASP A 197 22.89 22.23 21.69
C ASP A 197 22.98 21.15 22.79
N THR A 198 21.89 20.98 23.55
CA THR A 198 21.80 20.04 24.67
C THR A 198 20.91 18.86 24.27
N ASN A 199 21.47 17.65 24.34
CA ASN A 199 20.70 16.43 24.15
C ASN A 199 19.89 16.13 25.41
N VAL A 200 18.65 15.67 25.23
CA VAL A 200 17.72 15.34 26.32
C VAL A 200 17.05 14.00 26.06
N ILE A 201 16.51 13.41 27.12
CA ILE A 201 15.72 12.17 27.09
C ILE A 201 14.29 12.54 27.45
N LEU A 202 13.33 12.06 26.65
CA LEU A 202 11.89 12.28 26.82
C LEU A 202 11.21 11.00 27.30
#